data_AF-A0A117I721-F1
#
_entry.id   AF-A0A117I721-F1
#
_cell.length_a   1.000
_cell.length_b   1.000
_cell.length_c   1.000
_cell.angle_alpha   90.00
_cell.angle_beta   90.00
_cell.angle_gamma   90.00
#
_symmetry.space_group_name_H-M   'P 1'
#
loop_
_entity.id
_entity.type
_entity.pdbx_description
1 polymer ?
#
loop_
_entity_poly.entity_id
_entity_poly.type
_entity_poly.pdbx_seq_one_letter_code
_entity_poly.pdbx_strand_id
1 'polypeptide(L)'
;MAREGGMMAGLESEIVDAIDDEYTSAQVLTGDADDRLSVPVNWRPILDSDDPAERCRIALSLWSPQFLDKLPKFSILLPERLADVRVLRIRTGGEAPAEHIVLAYAAGHNADGELILWIGHDPANFADTVPKYFETVPQAARDFLQQTHAGFTSEDMESYGLMPPRDMQTLAESVGAPPDEGWQVGYSGIQINSTRLLWLTRDSGELLYCTSPDLPAETMALVYEGDIDVPPPQFWTALDKILVERWDE
;
A
#
# COMPACT_ATOMS: atom_id res chain seq x y z
N MET A 1 -27.23 16.48 -20.23
CA MET A 1 -26.33 15.31 -20.36
C MET A 1 -24.92 15.75 -20.76
N ALA A 2 -24.31 16.70 -20.05
CA ALA A 2 -22.94 17.17 -20.33
C ALA A 2 -22.13 17.38 -19.02
N ARG A 3 -22.61 16.83 -17.90
CA ARG A 3 -22.02 17.03 -16.56
C ARG A 3 -21.14 15.86 -16.09
N GLU A 4 -21.36 14.65 -16.59
CA GLU A 4 -20.56 13.47 -16.19
C GLU A 4 -19.18 13.44 -16.87
N GLY A 5 -19.09 13.77 -18.15
CA GLY A 5 -17.80 13.80 -18.87
C GLY A 5 -16.80 14.84 -18.37
N GLY A 6 -17.28 15.98 -17.83
CA GLY A 6 -16.41 17.01 -17.24
C GLY A 6 -15.97 16.71 -15.80
N MET A 7 -16.76 15.91 -15.06
CA MET A 7 -16.42 15.47 -13.71
C MET A 7 -15.39 14.32 -13.75
N MET A 8 -15.51 13.42 -14.73
CA MET A 8 -14.57 12.31 -14.91
C MET A 8 -13.18 12.73 -15.38
N ALA A 9 -13.09 13.71 -16.29
CA ALA A 9 -11.81 14.30 -16.67
C ALA A 9 -11.17 15.07 -15.49
N GLY A 10 -11.99 15.56 -14.55
CA GLY A 10 -11.51 16.19 -13.31
C GLY A 10 -10.83 15.19 -12.40
N LEU A 11 -11.48 14.05 -12.13
CA LEU A 11 -10.91 13.02 -11.25
C LEU A 11 -9.61 12.42 -11.80
N GLU A 12 -9.50 12.24 -13.12
CA GLU A 12 -8.25 11.76 -13.73
C GLU A 12 -7.07 12.72 -13.48
N SER A 13 -7.31 14.02 -13.62
CA SER A 13 -6.30 15.04 -13.28
C SER A 13 -5.96 15.00 -11.80
N GLU A 14 -6.97 14.94 -10.93
CA GLU A 14 -6.76 14.88 -9.47
C GLU A 14 -5.94 13.65 -9.06
N ILE A 15 -6.15 12.49 -9.72
CA ILE A 15 -5.35 11.28 -9.46
C ILE A 15 -3.88 11.52 -9.80
N VAL A 16 -3.59 12.15 -10.94
CA VAL A 16 -2.21 12.43 -11.37
C VAL A 16 -1.58 13.49 -10.46
N ASP A 17 -2.29 14.58 -10.21
CA ASP A 17 -1.83 15.71 -9.40
C ASP A 17 -1.53 15.30 -7.94
N ALA A 18 -2.23 14.28 -7.42
CA ALA A 18 -1.98 13.75 -6.07
C ALA A 18 -0.73 12.85 -5.97
N ILE A 19 -0.20 12.36 -7.09
CA ILE A 19 1.00 11.51 -7.12
C ILE A 19 2.23 12.30 -7.64
N ASP A 20 2.01 13.27 -8.53
CA ASP A 20 3.08 14.09 -9.11
C ASP A 20 3.78 14.94 -8.05
N ASP A 21 5.11 14.83 -7.99
CA ASP A 21 5.96 15.67 -7.15
C ASP A 21 7.28 16.04 -7.87
N GLU A 22 8.28 16.54 -7.14
CA GLU A 22 9.57 16.93 -7.71
C GLU A 22 10.33 15.74 -8.36
N TYR A 23 10.16 14.53 -7.84
CA TYR A 23 10.88 13.31 -8.23
C TYR A 23 9.95 12.24 -8.82
N THR A 24 8.64 12.39 -8.72
CA THR A 24 7.65 11.40 -9.13
C THR A 24 6.76 11.97 -10.21
N SER A 25 6.52 11.18 -11.26
CA SER A 25 5.55 11.51 -12.30
C SER A 25 4.60 10.35 -12.57
N ALA A 26 3.33 10.65 -12.73
CA ALA A 26 2.24 9.72 -12.98
C ALA A 26 1.61 9.98 -14.35
N GLN A 27 1.24 8.89 -15.02
CA GLN A 27 0.54 8.94 -16.29
C GLN A 27 -0.57 7.89 -16.29
N VAL A 28 -1.81 8.31 -16.52
CA VAL A 28 -2.93 7.38 -16.76
C VAL A 28 -2.75 6.74 -18.14
N LEU A 29 -2.84 5.41 -18.17
CA LEU A 29 -2.69 4.64 -19.41
C LEU A 29 -4.01 4.54 -20.15
N THR A 30 -3.96 4.60 -21.48
CA THR A 30 -5.16 4.75 -22.33
C THR A 30 -5.49 3.50 -23.14
N GLY A 31 -4.74 2.41 -22.94
CA GLY A 31 -5.02 1.11 -23.56
C GLY A 31 -4.56 0.99 -25.01
N ASP A 32 -3.67 1.87 -25.46
CA ASP A 32 -2.99 1.70 -26.74
C ASP A 32 -2.14 0.40 -26.78
N ALA A 33 -1.66 0.04 -27.97
CA ALA A 33 -1.00 -1.25 -28.17
C ALA A 33 0.25 -1.42 -27.28
N ASP A 34 0.98 -0.35 -27.00
CA ASP A 34 2.20 -0.38 -26.21
C ASP A 34 1.87 -0.44 -24.70
N ASP A 35 0.88 0.35 -24.25
CA ASP A 35 0.38 0.30 -22.87
C ASP A 35 -0.13 -1.09 -22.51
N ARG A 36 -0.92 -1.73 -23.39
CA ARG A 36 -1.43 -3.10 -23.15
C ARG A 36 -0.34 -4.15 -22.97
N LEU A 37 0.81 -3.97 -23.62
CA LEU A 37 1.94 -4.90 -23.49
C LEU A 37 2.61 -4.76 -22.13
N SER A 38 2.64 -3.55 -21.56
CA SER A 38 3.20 -3.27 -20.23
C SER A 38 2.26 -3.61 -19.07
N VAL A 39 0.95 -3.67 -19.30
CA VAL A 39 -0.05 -3.87 -18.23
C VAL A 39 -0.33 -5.37 -17.97
N PRO A 40 -0.39 -5.80 -16.70
CA PRO A 40 -0.76 -7.15 -16.29
C PRO A 40 -2.06 -7.64 -16.94
N VAL A 41 -2.09 -8.91 -17.34
CA VAL A 41 -3.24 -9.48 -18.07
C VAL A 41 -4.56 -9.33 -17.31
N ASN A 42 -4.52 -9.53 -15.99
CA ASN A 42 -5.67 -9.39 -15.09
C ASN A 42 -6.12 -7.92 -14.90
N TRP A 43 -5.29 -6.94 -15.23
CA TRP A 43 -5.62 -5.51 -15.14
C TRP A 43 -6.10 -4.91 -16.46
N ARG A 44 -5.85 -5.58 -17.59
CA ARG A 44 -6.31 -5.12 -18.92
C ARG A 44 -7.82 -4.85 -18.99
N PRO A 45 -8.72 -5.62 -18.36
CA PRO A 45 -10.14 -5.26 -18.36
C PRO A 45 -10.44 -3.92 -17.67
N ILE A 46 -9.62 -3.49 -16.71
CA ILE A 46 -9.71 -2.16 -16.09
C ILE A 46 -9.22 -1.08 -17.07
N LEU A 47 -8.08 -1.33 -17.71
CA LEU A 47 -7.51 -0.47 -18.76
C LEU A 47 -8.49 -0.22 -19.92
N ASP A 48 -9.22 -1.26 -20.31
CA ASP A 48 -10.10 -1.27 -21.49
C ASP A 48 -11.50 -0.71 -21.21
N SER A 49 -11.86 -0.52 -19.94
CA SER A 49 -13.19 -0.06 -19.56
C SER A 49 -13.26 1.46 -19.50
N ASP A 50 -14.19 2.05 -20.25
CA ASP A 50 -14.51 3.47 -20.18
C ASP A 50 -15.42 3.82 -18.97
N ASP A 51 -16.07 2.82 -18.35
CA ASP A 51 -16.99 2.99 -17.22
C ASP A 51 -16.25 2.87 -15.86
N PRO A 52 -16.25 3.92 -15.02
CA PRO A 52 -15.66 3.89 -13.68
C PRO A 52 -16.25 2.82 -12.78
N ALA A 53 -17.57 2.64 -12.81
CA ALA A 53 -18.23 1.66 -11.95
C ALA A 53 -17.80 0.23 -12.31
N GLU A 54 -17.62 -0.04 -13.61
CA GLU A 54 -17.11 -1.31 -14.10
C GLU A 54 -15.63 -1.51 -13.73
N ARG A 55 -14.79 -0.46 -13.82
CA ARG A 55 -13.39 -0.51 -13.36
C ARG A 55 -13.29 -0.85 -11.87
N CYS A 56 -14.09 -0.19 -11.03
CA CYS A 56 -14.18 -0.49 -9.59
C CYS A 56 -14.58 -1.94 -9.35
N ARG A 57 -15.64 -2.42 -10.02
CA ARG A 57 -16.13 -3.80 -9.88
C ARG A 57 -15.07 -4.83 -10.27
N ILE A 58 -14.39 -4.62 -11.38
CA ILE A 58 -13.31 -5.51 -11.84
C ILE A 58 -12.16 -5.48 -10.83
N ALA A 59 -11.71 -4.29 -10.42
CA ALA A 59 -10.59 -4.13 -9.49
C ALA A 59 -10.86 -4.80 -8.14
N LEU A 60 -12.05 -4.64 -7.57
CA LEU A 60 -12.45 -5.29 -6.32
C LEU A 60 -12.55 -6.82 -6.47
N SER A 61 -12.88 -7.32 -7.67
CA SER A 61 -12.92 -8.77 -7.92
C SER A 61 -11.54 -9.45 -7.94
N LEU A 62 -10.45 -8.67 -8.01
CA LEU A 62 -9.07 -9.18 -7.91
C LEU A 62 -8.67 -9.53 -6.47
N TRP A 63 -9.41 -9.04 -5.47
CA TRP A 63 -9.06 -9.21 -4.07
C TRP A 63 -9.47 -10.60 -3.56
N SER A 64 -8.57 -11.23 -2.81
CA SER A 64 -8.83 -12.49 -2.14
C SER A 64 -9.83 -12.32 -0.98
N PRO A 65 -10.89 -13.15 -0.89
CA PRO A 65 -11.75 -13.18 0.29
C PRO A 65 -10.97 -13.48 1.58
N GLN A 66 -9.93 -14.31 1.52
CA GLN A 66 -9.12 -14.66 2.69
C GLN A 66 -8.39 -13.44 3.30
N PHE A 67 -8.08 -12.43 2.49
CA PHE A 67 -7.53 -11.16 2.94
C PHE A 67 -8.64 -10.22 3.43
N LEU A 68 -9.69 -10.01 2.63
CA LEU A 68 -10.76 -9.08 2.96
C LEU A 68 -11.54 -9.48 4.23
N ASP A 69 -11.75 -10.76 4.47
CA ASP A 69 -12.42 -11.28 5.67
C ASP A 69 -11.67 -10.91 6.98
N LYS A 70 -10.39 -10.53 6.88
CA LYS A 70 -9.56 -10.09 8.01
C LYS A 70 -9.65 -8.59 8.26
N LEU A 71 -10.22 -7.82 7.34
CA LEU A 71 -10.27 -6.36 7.36
C LEU A 71 -11.74 -5.89 7.36
N PRO A 72 -12.49 -6.12 8.45
CA PRO A 72 -13.94 -5.97 8.46
C PRO A 72 -14.41 -4.52 8.25
N LYS A 73 -13.63 -3.51 8.60
CA LYS A 73 -14.01 -2.11 8.37
C LYS A 73 -13.61 -1.69 6.96
N PHE A 74 -12.38 -1.96 6.56
CA PHE A 74 -11.86 -1.59 5.25
C PHE A 74 -12.64 -2.25 4.11
N SER A 75 -12.99 -3.53 4.25
CA SER A 75 -13.75 -4.28 3.25
C SER A 75 -15.17 -3.74 3.00
N ILE A 76 -15.72 -2.97 3.93
CA ILE A 76 -16.99 -2.25 3.76
C ILE A 76 -16.73 -0.86 3.17
N LEU A 77 -15.77 -0.13 3.74
CA LEU A 77 -15.56 1.28 3.42
C LEU A 77 -15.01 1.47 2.01
N LEU A 78 -14.06 0.65 1.57
CA LEU A 78 -13.46 0.78 0.24
C LEU A 78 -14.53 0.69 -0.86
N PRO A 79 -15.37 -0.38 -0.95
CA PRO A 79 -16.43 -0.42 -1.96
C PRO A 79 -17.46 0.71 -1.87
N GLU A 80 -17.76 1.21 -0.67
CA GLU A 80 -18.72 2.31 -0.49
C GLU A 80 -18.18 3.66 -0.98
N ARG A 81 -16.86 3.85 -0.94
CA ARG A 81 -16.21 5.13 -1.25
C ARG A 81 -15.48 5.15 -2.59
N LEU A 82 -15.21 3.99 -3.18
CA LEU A 82 -14.45 3.86 -4.41
C LEU A 82 -15.20 4.48 -5.61
N ALA A 83 -14.70 5.62 -6.08
CA ALA A 83 -15.26 6.38 -7.19
C ALA A 83 -14.71 5.91 -8.55
N ASP A 84 -13.42 5.57 -8.59
CA ASP A 84 -12.76 5.09 -9.81
C ASP A 84 -11.53 4.22 -9.50
N VAL A 85 -11.12 3.40 -10.46
CA VAL A 85 -9.83 2.72 -10.47
C VAL A 85 -9.16 2.94 -11.82
N ARG A 86 -7.89 3.36 -11.83
CA ARG A 86 -7.13 3.61 -13.06
C ARG A 86 -5.82 2.85 -13.07
N VAL A 87 -5.38 2.46 -14.27
CA VAL A 87 -4.04 1.92 -14.48
C VAL A 87 -3.10 3.08 -14.75
N LEU A 88 -2.06 3.20 -13.93
CA LEU A 88 -1.07 4.27 -14.05
C LEU A 88 0.30 3.67 -14.35
N ARG A 89 1.10 4.47 -15.04
CA ARG A 89 2.54 4.36 -15.08
C ARG A 89 3.13 5.45 -14.19
N ILE A 90 3.82 5.05 -13.14
CA ILE A 90 4.56 5.94 -12.25
C ILE A 90 6.05 5.84 -12.58
N ARG A 91 6.74 6.96 -12.70
CA ARG A 91 8.19 7.04 -12.81
C ARG A 91 8.73 7.80 -11.62
N THR A 92 9.61 7.15 -10.88
CA THR A 92 10.37 7.76 -9.79
C THR A 92 11.77 8.14 -10.28
N GLY A 93 12.23 9.31 -9.88
CA GLY A 93 13.54 9.87 -10.16
C GLY A 93 14.51 9.64 -9.00
N GLY A 94 15.58 10.44 -8.94
CA GLY A 94 16.58 10.37 -7.88
C GLY A 94 17.74 9.43 -8.17
N GLU A 95 18.33 8.86 -7.12
CA GLU A 95 19.55 8.05 -7.21
C GLU A 95 19.34 6.69 -7.91
N ALA A 96 18.12 6.15 -7.84
CA ALA A 96 17.73 4.87 -8.44
C ALA A 96 16.37 5.00 -9.13
N PRO A 97 16.32 5.56 -10.35
CA PRO A 97 15.06 5.77 -11.04
C PRO A 97 14.38 4.44 -11.39
N ALA A 98 13.07 4.37 -11.19
CA ALA A 98 12.27 3.19 -11.47
C ALA A 98 10.97 3.55 -12.19
N GLU A 99 10.43 2.57 -12.91
CA GLU A 99 9.11 2.66 -13.53
C GLU A 99 8.21 1.58 -12.97
N HIS A 100 6.99 1.95 -12.59
CA HIS A 100 6.01 1.08 -11.96
C HIS A 100 4.69 1.16 -12.71
N ILE A 101 4.07 0.01 -12.93
CA ILE A 101 2.67 -0.08 -13.33
C ILE A 101 1.85 -0.35 -12.07
N VAL A 102 0.85 0.50 -11.81
CA VAL A 102 0.04 0.44 -10.60
C VAL A 102 -1.45 0.58 -10.91
N LEU A 103 -2.30 0.11 -10.00
CA LEU A 103 -3.71 0.47 -9.92
C LEU A 103 -3.89 1.58 -8.89
N ALA A 104 -4.38 2.75 -9.31
CA ALA A 104 -4.79 3.82 -8.41
C ALA A 104 -6.29 3.69 -8.12
N TYR A 105 -6.63 3.51 -6.84
CA TYR A 105 -8.00 3.41 -6.32
C TYR A 105 -8.40 4.78 -5.74
N ALA A 106 -9.18 5.55 -6.50
CA ALA A 106 -9.68 6.85 -6.06
C ALA A 106 -10.93 6.67 -5.20
N ALA A 107 -10.81 6.91 -3.90
CA ALA A 107 -11.82 6.56 -2.90
C ALA A 107 -12.46 7.77 -2.21
N GLY A 108 -12.80 8.78 -3.01
CA GLY A 108 -13.40 10.02 -2.54
C GLY A 108 -12.37 10.97 -1.93
N HIS A 109 -12.83 11.88 -1.07
CA HIS A 109 -11.99 12.90 -0.46
C HIS A 109 -12.09 12.86 1.07
N ASN A 110 -11.03 13.26 1.76
CA ASN A 110 -11.01 13.45 3.21
C ASN A 110 -11.76 14.72 3.63
N ALA A 111 -11.74 15.03 4.92
CA ALA A 111 -12.40 16.22 5.48
C ALA A 111 -11.82 17.54 4.94
N ASP A 112 -10.54 17.55 4.55
CA ASP A 112 -9.84 18.70 3.99
C ASP A 112 -10.01 18.84 2.46
N GLY A 113 -10.71 17.88 1.84
CA GLY A 113 -11.02 17.88 0.42
C GLY A 113 -9.89 17.34 -0.46
N GLU A 114 -8.92 16.65 0.12
CA GLU A 114 -7.84 15.97 -0.58
C GLU A 114 -8.31 14.60 -1.07
N LEU A 115 -7.88 14.20 -2.26
CA LEU A 115 -8.26 12.92 -2.84
C LEU A 115 -7.62 11.77 -2.06
N ILE A 116 -8.44 10.82 -1.61
CA ILE A 116 -7.95 9.58 -1.01
C ILE A 116 -7.59 8.60 -2.12
N LEU A 117 -6.31 8.26 -2.19
CA LEU A 117 -5.77 7.29 -3.14
C LEU A 117 -5.16 6.09 -2.45
N TRP A 118 -5.42 4.93 -3.02
CA TRP A 118 -4.62 3.73 -2.76
C TRP A 118 -3.89 3.28 -4.00
N ILE A 119 -2.63 2.90 -3.83
CA ILE A 119 -1.74 2.45 -4.90
C ILE A 119 -1.51 0.94 -4.75
N GLY A 120 -2.11 0.15 -5.64
CA GLY A 120 -1.86 -1.27 -5.76
C GLY A 120 -0.75 -1.55 -6.77
N HIS A 121 0.36 -2.16 -6.34
CA HIS A 121 1.48 -2.51 -7.23
C HIS A 121 1.24 -3.82 -7.98
N ASP A 122 1.75 -3.91 -9.21
CA ASP A 122 1.65 -5.13 -10.02
C ASP A 122 2.19 -6.36 -9.27
N PRO A 123 1.41 -7.44 -9.09
CA PRO A 123 1.86 -8.65 -8.42
C PRO A 123 3.09 -9.30 -9.10
N ALA A 124 3.33 -9.07 -10.40
CA ALA A 124 4.56 -9.52 -11.06
C ALA A 124 5.83 -8.83 -10.50
N ASN A 125 5.67 -7.67 -9.85
CA ASN A 125 6.76 -6.92 -9.20
C ASN A 125 7.04 -7.36 -7.76
N PHE A 126 6.50 -8.49 -7.31
CA PHE A 126 6.91 -9.14 -6.06
C PHE A 126 8.40 -9.60 -6.06
N ALA A 127 9.13 -9.35 -7.16
CA ALA A 127 10.40 -9.95 -7.60
C ALA A 127 11.48 -10.31 -6.56
N ASP A 128 12.10 -11.47 -6.84
CA ASP A 128 13.39 -12.11 -6.49
C ASP A 128 13.99 -12.06 -5.08
N THR A 129 13.70 -11.06 -4.26
CA THR A 129 14.26 -10.94 -2.91
C THR A 129 13.14 -10.81 -1.88
N VAL A 130 12.90 -11.91 -1.18
CA VAL A 130 12.05 -11.93 0.01
C VAL A 130 12.81 -11.21 1.14
N PRO A 131 12.24 -10.16 1.77
CA PRO A 131 12.94 -9.41 2.81
C PRO A 131 13.20 -10.29 4.03
N LYS A 132 14.18 -9.91 4.85
CA LYS A 132 14.48 -10.62 6.09
C LYS A 132 13.23 -10.64 6.98
N TYR A 133 12.96 -11.80 7.58
CA TYR A 133 11.81 -12.02 8.45
C TYR A 133 10.44 -11.90 7.77
N PHE A 134 10.35 -11.94 6.43
CA PHE A 134 9.04 -11.90 5.77
C PHE A 134 8.08 -12.99 6.26
N GLU A 135 8.60 -14.13 6.73
CA GLU A 135 7.80 -15.20 7.33
C GLU A 135 7.01 -14.78 8.58
N THR A 136 7.35 -13.66 9.23
CA THR A 136 6.60 -13.10 10.36
C THR A 136 5.33 -12.39 9.93
N VAL A 137 5.23 -12.01 8.64
CA VAL A 137 3.99 -11.49 8.05
C VAL A 137 2.97 -12.64 7.94
N PRO A 138 1.72 -12.47 8.42
CA PRO A 138 0.70 -13.52 8.34
C PRO A 138 0.50 -14.04 6.92
N GLN A 139 0.23 -15.34 6.80
CA GLN A 139 0.16 -16.03 5.49
C GLN A 139 -0.82 -15.35 4.52
N ALA A 140 -2.02 -14.96 4.98
CA ALA A 140 -2.98 -14.30 4.10
C ALA A 140 -2.52 -12.93 3.58
N ALA A 141 -1.69 -12.19 4.35
CA ALA A 141 -1.10 -10.93 3.88
C ALA A 141 0.03 -11.19 2.88
N ARG A 142 0.84 -12.23 3.10
CA ARG A 142 1.83 -12.68 2.11
C ARG A 142 1.18 -13.14 0.80
N ASP A 143 0.08 -13.89 0.89
CA ASP A 143 -0.67 -14.35 -0.28
C ASP A 143 -1.26 -13.16 -1.05
N PHE A 144 -1.81 -12.17 -0.35
CA PHE A 144 -2.26 -10.90 -0.97
C PHE A 144 -1.12 -10.19 -1.70
N LEU A 145 0.04 -10.05 -1.05
CA LEU A 145 1.22 -9.40 -1.64
C LEU A 145 1.74 -10.13 -2.88
N GLN A 146 1.58 -11.46 -2.93
CA GLN A 146 2.04 -12.28 -4.05
C GLN A 146 1.06 -12.36 -5.22
N GLN A 147 -0.25 -12.27 -4.94
CA GLN A 147 -1.28 -12.67 -5.89
C GLN A 147 -2.21 -11.54 -6.32
N THR A 148 -2.42 -10.53 -5.46
CA THR A 148 -3.33 -9.42 -5.74
C THR A 148 -2.55 -8.16 -6.07
N HIS A 149 -1.75 -7.67 -5.12
CA HIS A 149 -0.93 -6.46 -5.29
C HIS A 149 0.41 -6.61 -4.58
N ALA A 150 1.54 -6.42 -5.25
CA ALA A 150 2.87 -6.45 -4.63
C ALA A 150 3.19 -5.17 -3.84
N GLY A 151 2.26 -4.76 -2.98
CA GLY A 151 2.22 -3.49 -2.25
C GLY A 151 0.85 -2.83 -2.41
N PHE A 152 0.29 -2.32 -1.32
CA PHE A 152 -0.96 -1.57 -1.30
C PHE A 152 -0.91 -0.50 -0.21
N THR A 153 -0.69 0.76 -0.61
CA THR A 153 -0.36 1.90 0.28
C THR A 153 -1.12 3.15 -0.16
N SER A 154 -0.96 4.27 0.54
CA SER A 154 -1.31 5.61 0.05
C SER A 154 -0.45 6.04 -1.16
N GLU A 155 -0.73 7.23 -1.69
CA GLU A 155 -0.06 7.87 -2.82
C GLU A 155 1.46 8.01 -2.66
N ASP A 156 1.96 8.11 -1.42
CA ASP A 156 3.39 8.16 -1.09
C ASP A 156 4.10 6.79 -1.23
N MET A 157 3.38 5.75 -1.63
CA MET A 157 3.88 4.38 -1.86
C MET A 157 4.43 3.68 -0.59
N GLU A 158 4.17 4.22 0.61
CA GLU A 158 4.76 3.74 1.87
C GLU A 158 3.75 3.64 3.02
N SER A 159 2.86 4.62 3.14
CA SER A 159 2.00 4.78 4.32
C SER A 159 0.65 4.05 4.19
N TYR A 160 -0.04 3.93 5.33
CA TYR A 160 -1.42 3.46 5.49
C TYR A 160 -1.74 2.04 5.02
N GLY A 161 -0.78 1.29 4.49
CA GLY A 161 -0.98 -0.06 4.00
C GLY A 161 0.33 -0.78 3.71
N LEU A 162 0.27 -2.05 3.31
CA LEU A 162 1.48 -2.87 3.18
C LEU A 162 2.36 -2.38 2.03
N MET A 163 3.57 -1.91 2.33
CA MET A 163 4.54 -1.52 1.30
C MET A 163 4.96 -2.72 0.43
N PRO A 164 5.53 -2.49 -0.77
CA PRO A 164 6.11 -3.56 -1.56
C PRO A 164 7.19 -4.34 -0.79
N PRO A 165 7.23 -5.68 -0.87
CA PRO A 165 8.25 -6.47 -0.16
C PRO A 165 9.70 -6.11 -0.46
N ARG A 166 9.99 -5.58 -1.66
CA ARG A 166 11.32 -5.09 -2.04
C ARG A 166 11.76 -3.85 -1.25
N ASP A 167 10.80 -3.10 -0.71
CA ASP A 167 11.00 -1.85 0.01
C ASP A 167 10.94 -2.10 1.53
N MET A 168 10.45 -3.28 1.96
CA MET A 168 10.48 -3.71 3.35
C MET A 168 11.90 -4.02 3.81
N GLN A 169 12.26 -3.44 4.95
CA GLN A 169 13.57 -3.60 5.56
C GLN A 169 13.44 -3.60 7.09
N THR A 170 14.49 -4.04 7.78
CA THR A 170 14.50 -3.92 9.24
C THR A 170 14.68 -2.47 9.66
N LEU A 171 14.24 -2.07 10.85
CA LEU A 171 14.43 -0.70 11.35
C LEU A 171 15.90 -0.28 11.42
N ALA A 172 16.81 -1.22 11.68
CA ALA A 172 18.24 -0.94 11.62
C ALA A 172 18.69 -0.61 10.18
N GLU A 173 18.20 -1.37 9.19
CA GLU A 173 18.54 -1.15 7.79
C GLU A 173 17.95 0.17 7.26
N SER A 174 16.74 0.56 7.68
CA SER A 174 16.10 1.80 7.20
C SER A 174 16.85 3.07 7.57
N VAL A 175 17.65 3.05 8.65
CA VAL A 175 18.51 4.18 9.06
C VAL A 175 19.97 4.00 8.62
N GLY A 176 20.27 2.99 7.81
CA GLY A 176 21.62 2.68 7.33
C GLY A 176 22.57 2.14 8.39
N ALA A 177 22.06 1.53 9.46
CA ALA A 177 22.90 0.92 10.48
C ALA A 177 23.64 -0.31 9.91
N PRO A 178 24.88 -0.59 10.36
CA PRO A 178 25.62 -1.77 9.92
C PRO A 178 24.86 -3.08 10.19
N PRO A 179 25.01 -4.12 9.33
CA PRO A 179 24.50 -5.45 9.62
C PRO A 179 25.14 -5.93 10.92
N ASP A 180 24.32 -6.19 11.95
CA ASP A 180 24.70 -6.57 13.33
C ASP A 180 24.77 -5.42 14.36
N GLU A 181 24.63 -4.15 13.95
CA GLU A 181 24.56 -3.00 14.85
C GLU A 181 23.12 -2.48 14.97
N GLY A 182 22.34 -3.09 15.88
CA GLY A 182 21.00 -2.63 16.23
C GLY A 182 20.89 -2.08 17.64
N TRP A 183 19.84 -1.31 17.90
CA TRP A 183 19.47 -0.85 19.24
C TRP A 183 18.26 -1.63 19.76
N GLN A 184 18.01 -1.57 21.07
CA GLN A 184 16.82 -2.17 21.65
C GLN A 184 15.64 -1.20 21.49
N VAL A 185 14.52 -1.73 21.03
CA VAL A 185 13.24 -1.05 20.88
C VAL A 185 12.24 -1.75 21.80
N GLY A 186 11.48 -0.97 22.56
CA GLY A 186 10.38 -1.49 23.37
C GLY A 186 10.34 -0.94 24.78
N TYR A 187 9.25 -1.25 25.47
CA TYR A 187 8.93 -0.78 26.81
C TYR A 187 8.39 -1.92 27.68
N SER A 188 8.42 -1.77 29.02
CA SER A 188 7.74 -2.64 29.99
C SER A 188 7.90 -4.16 29.78
N GLY A 189 9.14 -4.62 29.56
CA GLY A 189 9.49 -6.05 29.54
C GLY A 189 9.48 -6.72 28.16
N ILE A 190 9.07 -6.01 27.11
CA ILE A 190 9.35 -6.38 25.72
C ILE A 190 10.54 -5.53 25.25
N GLN A 191 11.58 -6.20 24.76
CA GLN A 191 12.76 -5.58 24.17
C GLN A 191 13.11 -6.37 22.92
N ILE A 192 13.07 -5.71 21.77
CA ILE A 192 13.34 -6.30 20.46
C ILE A 192 14.48 -5.52 19.83
N ASN A 193 15.46 -6.22 19.28
CA ASN A 193 16.53 -5.54 18.56
C ASN A 193 16.00 -4.95 17.24
N SER A 194 16.37 -3.72 16.88
CA SER A 194 15.92 -3.05 15.64
C SER A 194 16.29 -3.82 14.37
N THR A 195 17.33 -4.67 14.39
CA THR A 195 17.68 -5.60 13.29
C THR A 195 16.69 -6.76 13.12
N ARG A 196 15.67 -6.86 13.99
CA ARG A 196 14.65 -7.92 14.01
C ARG A 196 13.24 -7.37 13.94
N LEU A 197 13.07 -6.08 13.68
CA LEU A 197 11.80 -5.42 13.43
C LEU A 197 11.68 -5.14 11.94
N LEU A 198 10.94 -5.97 11.21
CA LEU A 198 10.64 -5.77 9.80
C LEU A 198 9.55 -4.71 9.67
N TRP A 199 9.87 -3.58 9.06
CA TRP A 199 8.96 -2.47 8.81
C TRP A 199 8.06 -2.78 7.62
N LEU A 200 6.74 -2.62 7.81
CA LEU A 200 5.71 -2.96 6.82
C LEU A 200 4.94 -1.75 6.30
N THR A 201 4.76 -0.72 7.14
CA THR A 201 4.08 0.53 6.81
C THR A 201 4.27 1.57 7.92
N ARG A 202 3.80 2.79 7.71
CA ARG A 202 3.66 3.84 8.73
C ARG A 202 2.35 4.59 8.56
N ASP A 203 1.99 5.40 9.56
CA ASP A 203 0.97 6.44 9.39
C ASP A 203 1.57 7.71 8.75
N SER A 204 0.79 8.79 8.66
CA SER A 204 1.28 10.10 8.18
C SER A 204 2.38 10.69 9.06
N GLY A 205 2.52 10.20 10.29
CA GLY A 205 3.55 10.61 11.24
C GLY A 205 4.71 9.61 11.30
N GLU A 206 5.19 9.41 12.52
CA GLU A 206 6.40 8.63 12.82
C GLU A 206 6.06 7.24 13.41
N LEU A 207 4.80 6.81 13.37
CA LEU A 207 4.40 5.52 13.94
C LEU A 207 4.67 4.40 12.92
N LEU A 208 5.64 3.56 13.22
CA LEU A 208 6.05 2.47 12.33
C LEU A 208 5.35 1.16 12.72
N TYR A 209 4.80 0.46 11.74
CA TYR A 209 4.10 -0.80 11.91
C TYR A 209 5.05 -1.92 11.50
N CYS A 210 5.49 -2.72 12.49
CA CYS A 210 6.54 -3.72 12.32
C CYS A 210 6.08 -5.13 12.70
N THR A 211 6.64 -6.15 12.06
CA THR A 211 6.58 -7.53 12.56
C THR A 211 7.95 -8.00 13.04
N SER A 212 7.98 -9.01 13.90
CA SER A 212 9.23 -9.53 14.44
C SER A 212 9.11 -11.01 14.79
N PRO A 213 10.19 -11.81 14.61
CA PRO A 213 10.24 -13.17 15.12
C PRO A 213 10.22 -13.25 16.66
N ASP A 214 10.46 -12.13 17.36
CA ASP A 214 10.44 -12.06 18.81
C ASP A 214 9.04 -11.76 19.38
N LEU A 215 8.06 -11.53 18.52
CA LEU A 215 6.66 -11.29 18.88
C LEU A 215 5.81 -12.57 18.75
N PRO A 216 4.71 -12.67 19.50
CA PRO A 216 3.71 -13.70 19.24
C PRO A 216 3.22 -13.66 17.79
N ALA A 217 2.88 -14.83 17.23
CA ALA A 217 2.35 -14.92 15.89
C ALA A 217 1.09 -14.04 15.72
N GLU A 218 0.93 -13.47 14.52
CA GLU A 218 -0.17 -12.55 14.17
C GLU A 218 -0.29 -11.32 15.08
N THR A 219 0.81 -10.87 15.68
CA THR A 219 0.89 -9.57 16.34
C THR A 219 1.83 -8.63 15.60
N MET A 220 1.73 -7.34 15.92
CA MET A 220 2.47 -6.27 15.29
C MET A 220 3.02 -5.34 16.36
N ALA A 221 4.27 -4.91 16.22
CA ALA A 221 4.84 -3.85 17.03
C ALA A 221 4.49 -2.50 16.38
N LEU A 222 3.81 -1.64 17.14
CA LEU A 222 3.66 -0.23 16.79
C LEU A 222 4.81 0.52 17.46
N VAL A 223 5.75 1.01 16.67
CA VAL A 223 7.01 1.59 17.13
C VAL A 223 6.93 3.11 17.00
N TYR A 224 7.11 3.82 18.11
CA TYR A 224 7.18 5.28 18.14
C TYR A 224 8.26 5.71 19.12
N GLU A 225 9.17 6.60 18.70
CA GLU A 225 10.28 7.12 19.51
C GLU A 225 11.12 6.02 20.22
N GLY A 226 11.20 4.82 19.65
CA GLY A 226 11.96 3.68 20.20
C GLY A 226 11.18 2.83 21.22
N ASP A 227 9.93 3.17 21.52
CA ASP A 227 9.03 2.37 22.34
C ASP A 227 8.08 1.53 21.48
N ILE A 228 7.49 0.50 22.09
CA ILE A 228 6.46 -0.36 21.48
C ILE A 228 5.24 -0.37 22.39
N ASP A 229 4.05 -0.34 21.80
CA ASP A 229 2.78 -0.54 22.51
C ASP A 229 2.74 -1.90 23.23
N VAL A 230 2.37 -1.88 24.52
CA VAL A 230 2.26 -3.09 25.36
C VAL A 230 0.84 -3.23 25.94
N PRO A 231 0.14 -4.35 25.67
CA PRO A 231 0.55 -5.47 24.83
C PRO A 231 0.52 -5.11 23.33
N PRO A 232 1.36 -5.75 22.49
CA PRO A 232 1.32 -5.56 21.03
C PRO A 232 -0.07 -5.90 20.47
N PRO A 233 -0.64 -5.06 19.59
CA PRO A 233 -1.93 -5.33 18.98
C PRO A 233 -1.88 -6.53 18.04
N GLN A 234 -3.06 -7.07 17.74
CA GLN A 234 -3.23 -8.08 16.70
C GLN A 234 -2.98 -7.45 15.32
N PHE A 235 -2.25 -8.15 14.46
CA PHE A 235 -1.84 -7.68 13.14
C PHE A 235 -3.03 -7.17 12.32
N TRP A 236 -4.09 -7.98 12.20
CA TRP A 236 -5.24 -7.65 11.37
C TRP A 236 -6.05 -6.47 11.92
N THR A 237 -6.11 -6.32 13.24
CA THR A 237 -6.78 -5.18 13.86
C THR A 237 -6.01 -3.89 13.63
N ALA A 238 -4.67 -3.92 13.72
CA ALA A 238 -3.83 -2.77 13.44
C ALA A 238 -3.89 -2.39 11.95
N LEU A 239 -3.83 -3.37 11.04
CA LEU A 239 -3.92 -3.13 9.61
C LEU A 239 -5.30 -2.59 9.18
N ASP A 240 -6.40 -3.17 9.66
CA ASP A 240 -7.76 -2.67 9.38
C ASP A 240 -7.97 -1.26 9.92
N LYS A 241 -7.33 -0.93 11.05
CA LYS A 241 -7.38 0.40 11.64
C LYS A 241 -6.65 1.43 10.78
N ILE A 242 -5.36 1.20 10.47
CA ILE A 242 -4.56 2.18 9.71
C ILE A 242 -5.13 2.39 8.30
N LEU A 243 -5.60 1.32 7.64
CA LEU A 243 -6.25 1.45 6.33
C LEU A 243 -7.49 2.36 6.37
N VAL A 244 -8.24 2.37 7.47
CA VAL A 244 -9.44 3.21 7.62
C VAL A 244 -9.08 4.63 8.04
N GLU A 245 -8.05 4.81 8.87
CA GLU A 245 -7.59 6.13 9.33
C GLU A 245 -7.22 7.06 8.18
N ARG A 246 -6.79 6.52 7.04
CA ARG A 246 -6.50 7.33 5.83
C ARG A 246 -7.70 8.18 5.36
N TRP A 247 -8.94 7.78 5.63
CA TRP A 247 -10.12 8.59 5.28
C TRP A 247 -10.44 9.68 6.31
N ASP A 248 -9.93 9.56 7.53
CA ASP A 248 -10.17 10.50 8.62
C ASP A 248 -9.12 11.63 8.65
N GLU A 249 -7.96 11.40 8.04
CA GLU A 249 -6.87 12.36 7.84
C GLU A 249 -6.91 12.97 6.44
#